data_AF-A0A0F3IFE2-F1
#
_entry.id   AF-A0A0F3IFE2-F1
#
_cell.length_a   1.000
_cell.length_b   1.000
_cell.length_c   1.000
_cell.angle_alpha   90.00
_cell.angle_beta   90.00
_cell.angle_gamma   90.00
#
_symmetry.space_group_name_H-M   'P 1'
#
loop_
_entity.id
_entity.type
_entity.pdbx_description
1 polymer ?
#
loop_
_entity_poly.entity_id
_entity_poly.type
_entity_poly.pdbx_seq_one_letter_code
_entity_poly.pdbx_strand_id
1 'polypeptide(L)'
;MLFPDIPVDEIFYAMFSYYIKEYGDANTFINGMYRGKLNKILTETINRLQLECSIYRPFWNRPAVTLLEMHEKIMSCSVGSESVAILGYEHSRIDDSDRYSHWTVLRKVTDKSLITHDSSGESKRISLSKCRIWDNKSKHKTKPYKLSSTDLFILAMNGSEYA
;
A
#
# COMPACT_ATOMS: atom_id res chain seq x y z
N MET A 1 -13.13 -14.24 -8.36
CA MET A 1 -14.08 -13.65 -7.42
C MET A 1 -13.31 -13.16 -6.22
N LEU A 2 -13.47 -11.88 -5.86
CA LEU A 2 -13.05 -11.36 -4.55
C LEU A 2 -14.15 -11.79 -3.57
N PHE A 3 -13.78 -12.32 -2.41
CA PHE A 3 -14.72 -12.68 -1.36
C PHE A 3 -14.58 -11.65 -0.24
N PRO A 4 -15.67 -11.01 0.21
CA PRO A 4 -17.05 -11.07 -0.31
C PRO A 4 -17.20 -10.44 -1.71
N ASP A 5 -18.21 -10.92 -2.47
CA ASP A 5 -18.55 -10.41 -3.80
C ASP A 5 -19.35 -9.10 -3.69
N ILE A 6 -18.65 -8.04 -3.31
CA ILE A 6 -19.22 -6.69 -3.15
C ILE A 6 -19.02 -5.91 -4.46
N PRO A 7 -20.08 -5.29 -5.00
CA PRO A 7 -19.97 -4.41 -6.16
C PRO A 7 -18.92 -3.29 -5.94
N VAL A 8 -18.11 -3.03 -6.97
CA VAL A 8 -17.01 -2.04 -6.88
C VAL A 8 -17.54 -0.63 -6.58
N ASP A 9 -18.72 -0.30 -7.09
CA ASP A 9 -19.43 0.96 -6.81
C ASP A 9 -19.86 1.09 -5.35
N GLU A 10 -20.24 0.01 -4.68
CA GLU A 10 -20.52 0.02 -3.24
C GLU A 10 -19.25 0.28 -2.42
N ILE A 11 -18.14 -0.37 -2.78
CA ILE A 11 -16.83 -0.14 -2.15
C ILE A 11 -16.42 1.32 -2.34
N PHE A 12 -16.51 1.82 -3.58
CA PHE A 12 -16.20 3.21 -3.90
C PHE A 12 -17.10 4.17 -3.12
N TYR A 13 -18.41 3.92 -3.06
CA TYR A 13 -19.36 4.75 -2.33
C TYR A 13 -19.03 4.79 -0.83
N ALA A 14 -18.72 3.65 -0.20
CA ALA A 14 -18.32 3.59 1.19
C ALA A 14 -17.07 4.45 1.47
N MET A 15 -16.02 4.26 0.66
CA MET A 15 -14.76 5.02 0.78
C MET A 15 -14.96 6.52 0.54
N PHE A 16 -15.61 6.88 -0.57
CA PHE A 16 -15.74 8.26 -1.02
C PHE A 16 -16.69 9.05 -0.13
N SER A 17 -17.82 8.48 0.28
CA SER A 17 -18.75 9.17 1.18
C SER A 17 -18.13 9.44 2.55
N TYR A 18 -17.33 8.51 3.11
CA TYR A 18 -16.56 8.78 4.33
C TYR A 18 -15.56 9.91 4.11
N TYR A 19 -14.80 9.86 3.00
CA TYR A 19 -13.81 10.89 2.69
C TYR A 19 -14.43 12.29 2.64
N ILE A 20 -15.55 12.45 1.90
CA ILE A 20 -16.25 13.73 1.78
C ILE A 20 -16.77 14.20 3.14
N LYS A 21 -17.36 13.29 3.93
CA LYS A 21 -17.88 13.61 5.26
C LYS A 21 -16.79 14.09 6.23
N GLU A 22 -15.62 13.44 6.22
CA GLU A 22 -14.54 13.72 7.17
C GLU A 22 -13.63 14.89 6.70
N TYR A 23 -13.39 15.03 5.39
CA TYR A 23 -12.38 15.95 4.86
C TYR A 23 -12.93 17.07 3.96
N GLY A 24 -14.20 17.01 3.56
CA GLY A 24 -14.93 18.11 2.92
C GLY A 24 -14.53 18.51 1.50
N ASP A 25 -13.49 17.91 0.91
CA ASP A 25 -12.97 18.34 -0.40
C ASP A 25 -12.75 17.18 -1.38
N ALA A 26 -13.70 17.00 -2.30
CA ALA A 26 -13.62 15.98 -3.35
C ALA A 26 -12.38 16.10 -4.24
N ASN A 27 -11.82 17.30 -4.43
CA ASN A 27 -10.70 17.51 -5.35
C ASN A 27 -9.39 16.95 -4.79
N THR A 28 -9.19 17.01 -3.47
CA THR A 28 -8.01 16.42 -2.83
C THR A 28 -8.07 14.90 -2.72
N PHE A 29 -9.22 14.27 -2.98
CA PHE A 29 -9.28 12.81 -3.15
C PHE A 29 -8.47 12.37 -4.38
N ILE A 30 -8.54 13.16 -5.46
CA ILE A 30 -7.91 12.87 -6.76
C ILE A 30 -6.41 13.19 -6.75
N ASN A 31 -6.00 14.21 -5.97
CA ASN A 31 -4.60 14.67 -5.91
C ASN A 31 -3.68 13.82 -5.01
N GLY A 32 -4.16 12.67 -4.54
CA GLY A 32 -3.40 11.75 -3.71
C GLY A 32 -3.71 11.88 -2.23
N MET A 33 -3.35 10.82 -1.48
CA MET A 33 -3.80 10.60 -0.12
C MET A 33 -2.63 10.38 0.83
N TYR A 34 -2.60 11.09 1.94
CA TYR A 34 -1.63 10.85 3.01
C TYR A 34 -1.98 9.60 3.80
N ARG A 35 -0.95 8.92 4.35
CA ARG A 35 -1.08 7.64 5.08
C ARG A 35 -2.16 7.63 6.16
N GLY A 36 -2.28 8.72 6.93
CA GLY A 36 -3.23 8.82 8.04
C GLY A 36 -4.68 8.84 7.55
N LYS A 37 -4.93 9.50 6.41
CA LYS A 37 -6.24 9.52 5.76
C LYS A 37 -6.57 8.14 5.19
N LEU A 38 -5.62 7.52 4.48
CA LEU A 38 -5.79 6.18 3.90
C LEU A 38 -6.14 5.15 4.97
N ASN A 39 -5.43 5.17 6.11
CA ASN A 39 -5.74 4.31 7.23
C ASN A 39 -7.19 4.44 7.72
N LYS A 40 -7.65 5.68 7.97
CA LYS A 40 -9.00 5.95 8.43
C LYS A 40 -10.06 5.48 7.43
N ILE A 41 -9.85 5.75 6.15
CA ILE A 41 -10.77 5.34 5.07
C ILE A 41 -10.85 3.82 4.96
N LEU A 42 -9.71 3.13 4.99
CA LEU A 42 -9.70 1.66 4.97
C LEU A 42 -10.42 1.09 6.20
N THR A 43 -10.13 1.60 7.41
CA THR A 43 -10.80 1.15 8.64
C THR A 43 -12.31 1.36 8.58
N GLU A 44 -12.76 2.54 8.17
CA GLU A 44 -14.20 2.82 8.04
C GLU A 44 -14.85 1.94 6.98
N THR A 45 -14.19 1.74 5.84
CA THR A 45 -14.73 0.91 4.75
C THR A 45 -14.91 -0.53 5.19
N ILE A 46 -13.91 -1.09 5.88
CA ILE A 46 -13.97 -2.43 6.48
C ILE A 46 -15.15 -2.52 7.46
N ASN A 47 -15.27 -1.56 8.37
CA ASN A 47 -16.33 -1.58 9.39
C ASN A 47 -17.72 -1.44 8.77
N ARG A 48 -17.89 -0.51 7.82
CA ARG A 48 -19.17 -0.19 7.19
C ARG A 48 -19.68 -1.32 6.33
N LEU A 49 -18.79 -1.98 5.58
CA LEU A 49 -19.13 -3.12 4.73
C LEU A 49 -19.07 -4.45 5.50
N GLN A 50 -18.74 -4.42 6.80
CA GLN A 50 -18.60 -5.60 7.65
C GLN A 50 -17.67 -6.65 7.04
N LEU A 51 -16.55 -6.20 6.48
CA LEU A 51 -15.56 -7.09 5.86
C LEU A 51 -14.88 -7.93 6.94
N GLU A 52 -14.70 -9.22 6.67
CA GLU A 52 -14.00 -10.15 7.55
C GLU A 52 -12.48 -10.01 7.46
N CYS A 53 -11.96 -8.78 7.51
CA CYS A 53 -10.53 -8.50 7.48
C CYS A 53 -10.14 -7.37 8.44
N SER A 54 -8.88 -7.34 8.82
CA SER A 54 -8.30 -6.30 9.67
C SER A 54 -7.10 -5.63 8.99
N ILE A 55 -6.71 -4.46 9.53
CA ILE A 55 -5.55 -3.71 9.06
C ILE A 55 -4.41 -3.87 10.05
N TYR A 56 -3.38 -4.59 9.65
CA TYR A 56 -2.11 -4.67 10.35
C TYR A 56 -1.09 -3.67 9.79
N ARG A 57 -0.36 -3.00 10.69
CA ARG A 57 0.56 -1.90 10.37
C ARG A 57 1.91 -2.14 11.05
N PRO A 58 2.76 -3.02 10.51
CA PRO A 58 3.95 -3.52 11.21
C PRO A 58 4.95 -2.43 11.60
N PHE A 59 5.01 -1.35 10.84
CA PHE A 59 5.98 -0.27 11.02
C PHE A 59 5.34 1.07 11.39
N TRP A 60 4.11 1.06 11.93
CA TRP A 60 3.37 2.30 12.23
C TRP A 60 4.11 3.21 13.23
N ASN A 61 4.62 2.61 14.29
CA ASN A 61 5.29 3.33 15.39
C ASN A 61 6.81 3.29 15.27
N ARG A 62 7.35 2.38 14.46
CA ARG A 62 8.78 2.18 14.27
C ARG A 62 9.04 1.84 12.80
N PRO A 63 9.64 2.76 12.02
CA PRO A 63 10.02 2.46 10.64
C PRO A 63 11.03 1.31 10.59
N ALA A 64 10.95 0.48 9.54
CA ALA A 64 12.01 -0.47 9.22
C ALA A 64 13.33 0.29 8.98
N VAL A 65 14.43 -0.25 9.52
CA VAL A 65 15.78 0.29 9.36
C VAL A 65 16.36 -0.13 8.01
N THR A 66 16.01 -1.32 7.53
CA THR A 66 16.54 -1.87 6.27
C THR A 66 15.44 -2.33 5.32
N LEU A 67 15.79 -2.40 4.03
CA LEU A 67 14.91 -3.02 3.03
C LEU A 67 14.67 -4.51 3.33
N LEU A 68 15.68 -5.21 3.87
CA LEU A 68 15.58 -6.62 4.22
C LEU A 68 14.56 -6.84 5.33
N GLU A 69 14.65 -6.06 6.42
CA GLU A 69 13.68 -6.11 7.53
C GLU A 69 12.24 -5.88 7.05
N MET A 70 12.04 -4.87 6.19
CA MET A 70 10.73 -4.61 5.60
C MET A 70 10.25 -5.77 4.74
N HIS A 71 11.13 -6.33 3.91
CA HIS A 71 10.82 -7.43 3.00
C HIS A 71 10.50 -8.73 3.74
N GLU A 72 11.30 -9.11 4.73
CA GLU A 72 11.05 -10.26 5.60
C GLU A 72 9.71 -10.15 6.33
N LYS A 73 9.38 -8.95 6.82
CA LYS A 73 8.09 -8.69 7.46
C LYS A 73 6.92 -8.88 6.49
N ILE A 74 7.02 -8.36 5.26
CA ILE A 74 5.99 -8.54 4.24
C ILE A 74 5.84 -10.03 3.88
N MET A 75 6.95 -10.75 3.70
CA MET A 75 6.95 -12.19 3.42
C MET A 75 6.32 -13.00 4.56
N SER A 76 6.59 -12.65 5.81
CA SER A 76 5.99 -13.32 6.97
C SER A 76 4.47 -13.21 7.02
N CYS A 77 3.89 -12.17 6.42
CA CYS A 77 2.44 -11.98 6.41
C CYS A 77 1.71 -12.75 5.29
N SER A 78 2.37 -13.67 4.57
CA SER A 78 1.73 -14.47 3.51
C SER A 78 1.08 -13.61 2.40
N VAL A 79 1.70 -12.49 2.03
CA VAL A 79 1.16 -11.57 1.01
C VAL A 79 1.07 -12.25 -0.35
N GLY A 80 -0.16 -12.32 -0.87
CA GLY A 80 -0.51 -12.96 -2.14
C GLY A 80 -1.13 -14.36 -2.02
N SER A 81 -1.16 -14.93 -0.82
CA SER A 81 -1.92 -16.14 -0.51
C SER A 81 -3.03 -15.89 0.50
N GLU A 82 -2.71 -15.23 1.63
CA GLU A 82 -3.64 -15.05 2.76
C GLU A 82 -3.89 -13.58 3.12
N SER A 83 -3.02 -12.69 2.62
CA SER A 83 -3.13 -11.26 2.84
C SER A 83 -2.77 -10.47 1.59
N VAL A 84 -3.11 -9.19 1.63
CA VAL A 84 -2.74 -8.20 0.61
C VAL A 84 -1.99 -7.07 1.30
N ALA A 85 -0.93 -6.56 0.67
CA ALA A 85 -0.24 -5.38 1.17
C ALA A 85 -0.55 -4.14 0.32
N ILE A 86 -0.73 -3.00 0.96
CA ILE A 86 -0.75 -1.68 0.32
C ILE A 86 0.54 -0.98 0.71
N LEU A 87 1.28 -0.50 -0.29
CA LEU A 87 2.60 0.10 -0.12
C LEU A 87 2.67 1.47 -0.81
N GLY A 88 3.04 2.49 -0.04
CA GLY A 88 3.46 3.78 -0.55
C GLY A 88 4.93 3.77 -0.99
N TYR A 89 5.22 4.31 -2.17
CA TYR A 89 6.58 4.51 -2.65
C TYR A 89 6.73 5.81 -3.45
N GLU A 90 7.96 6.30 -3.52
CA GLU A 90 8.38 7.31 -4.50
C GLU A 90 9.26 6.66 -5.56
N HIS A 91 9.07 7.04 -6.82
CA HIS A 91 10.01 6.76 -7.89
C HIS A 91 10.69 8.05 -8.32
N SER A 92 12.02 8.04 -8.37
CA SER A 92 12.81 9.17 -8.84
C SER A 92 14.16 8.70 -9.40
N ARG A 93 14.46 9.11 -10.63
CA ARG A 93 15.77 8.88 -11.26
C ARG A 93 16.62 10.15 -11.25
N ILE A 94 17.89 10.01 -11.66
CA ILE A 94 18.83 11.16 -11.71
C ILE A 94 18.53 12.05 -12.91
N ASP A 95 18.23 11.42 -14.05
CA ASP A 95 17.61 12.08 -15.18
C ASP A 95 16.20 12.52 -14.75
N ASP A 96 15.93 13.82 -14.84
CA ASP A 96 14.70 14.50 -14.42
C ASP A 96 13.44 14.07 -15.19
N SER A 97 13.41 12.86 -15.75
CA SER A 97 12.33 12.43 -16.63
C SER A 97 11.05 12.11 -15.87
N ASP A 98 11.09 11.57 -14.65
CA ASP A 98 9.87 11.22 -13.90
C ASP A 98 10.10 11.11 -12.38
N ARG A 99 9.55 12.05 -11.62
CA ARG A 99 9.36 11.92 -10.16
C ARG A 99 7.87 11.79 -9.86
N TYR A 100 7.50 10.71 -9.18
CA TYR A 100 6.12 10.53 -8.72
C TYR A 100 6.07 9.76 -7.40
N SER A 101 5.00 10.01 -6.63
CA SER A 101 4.64 9.28 -5.43
C SER A 101 3.40 8.45 -5.74
N HIS A 102 3.32 7.22 -5.24
CA HIS A 102 2.24 6.31 -5.60
C HIS A 102 1.95 5.29 -4.50
N TRP A 103 0.67 4.95 -4.33
CA TRP A 103 0.20 3.83 -3.53
C TRP A 103 -0.08 2.66 -4.46
N THR A 104 0.55 1.50 -4.21
CA THR A 104 0.28 0.27 -4.98
C THR A 104 -0.22 -0.82 -4.07
N VAL A 105 -1.04 -1.70 -4.63
CA VAL A 105 -1.31 -3.01 -4.03
C VAL A 105 -0.20 -3.97 -4.42
N LEU A 106 0.29 -4.76 -3.47
CA LEU A 106 1.20 -5.88 -3.70
C LEU A 106 0.38 -7.16 -3.73
N ARG A 107 0.28 -7.77 -4.91
CA ARG A 107 -0.44 -9.04 -5.09
C ARG A 107 0.44 -10.25 -4.80
N LYS A 108 1.76 -10.11 -4.91
CA LYS A 108 2.71 -11.18 -4.60
C LYS A 108 4.07 -10.59 -4.28
N VAL A 109 4.77 -11.22 -3.35
CA VAL A 109 6.16 -10.89 -3.02
C VAL A 109 7.02 -12.13 -3.21
N THR A 110 8.23 -11.93 -3.71
CA THR A 110 9.24 -12.97 -3.85
C THR A 110 10.55 -12.49 -3.24
N ASP A 111 11.52 -13.39 -3.12
CA ASP A 111 12.87 -13.08 -2.61
C ASP A 111 13.60 -11.97 -3.38
N LYS A 112 13.15 -11.66 -4.60
CA LYS A 112 13.84 -10.72 -5.50
C LYS A 112 12.95 -9.57 -5.97
N SER A 113 11.64 -9.63 -5.77
CA SER A 113 10.74 -8.64 -6.37
C SER A 113 9.42 -8.46 -5.65
N LEU A 114 8.89 -7.24 -5.76
CA LEU A 114 7.52 -6.88 -5.42
C LEU A 114 6.69 -6.94 -6.71
N ILE A 115 5.59 -7.69 -6.70
CA ILE A 115 4.65 -7.77 -7.82
C ILE A 115 3.43 -6.93 -7.45
N THR A 116 3.30 -5.84 -8.20
CA THR A 116 2.35 -4.75 -8.02
C THR A 116 1.09 -5.02 -8.84
N HIS A 117 -0.05 -4.56 -8.33
CA HIS A 117 -1.30 -4.47 -9.06
C HIS A 117 -1.77 -3.01 -8.98
N ASP A 118 -1.79 -2.33 -10.13
CA ASP A 118 -2.34 -0.99 -10.26
C ASP A 118 -3.81 -1.06 -10.76
N SER A 119 -4.57 -0.05 -10.38
CA SER A 119 -5.95 0.22 -10.79
C SER A 119 -6.17 0.25 -12.31
N SER A 120 -5.12 0.53 -13.11
CA SER A 120 -5.14 0.47 -14.58
C SER A 120 -5.10 -0.97 -15.14
N GLY A 121 -4.99 -1.98 -14.27
CA GLY A 121 -4.79 -3.38 -14.67
C GLY A 121 -3.32 -3.72 -14.98
N GLU A 122 -2.42 -2.74 -14.92
CA GLU A 122 -1.00 -2.98 -15.11
C GLU A 122 -0.40 -3.73 -13.92
N SER A 123 0.26 -4.85 -14.21
CA SER A 123 1.05 -5.60 -13.23
C SER A 123 2.52 -5.26 -13.41
N LYS A 124 3.08 -4.49 -12.47
CA LYS A 124 4.50 -4.12 -12.50
C LYS A 124 5.33 -5.03 -11.62
N ARG A 125 6.50 -5.45 -12.12
CA ARG A 125 7.51 -6.15 -11.32
C ARG A 125 8.60 -5.17 -10.89
N ILE A 126 8.65 -4.85 -9.60
CA ILE A 126 9.69 -3.99 -9.02
C ILE A 126 10.76 -4.88 -8.41
N SER A 127 11.98 -4.83 -8.95
CA SER A 127 13.13 -5.58 -8.39
C SER A 127 13.57 -4.98 -7.06
N LEU A 128 13.75 -5.80 -6.02
CA LEU A 128 14.25 -5.34 -4.72
C LEU A 128 15.65 -4.71 -4.83
N SER A 129 16.47 -5.16 -5.79
CA SER A 129 17.77 -4.55 -6.07
C SER A 129 17.69 -3.09 -6.53
N LYS A 130 16.52 -2.66 -7.04
CA LYS A 130 16.21 -1.28 -7.45
C LYS A 130 15.48 -0.49 -6.35
N CYS A 131 15.23 -1.10 -5.21
CA CYS A 131 14.56 -0.48 -4.07
C CYS A 131 15.56 -0.01 -3.02
N ARG A 132 15.12 0.96 -2.23
CA ARG A 132 15.75 1.40 -0.99
C ARG A 132 14.67 1.82 0.00
N ILE A 133 14.98 1.70 1.29
CA ILE A 133 14.14 2.28 2.32
C ILE A 133 14.15 3.80 2.20
N TRP A 134 13.09 4.45 2.67
CA TRP A 134 13.01 5.91 2.72
C TRP A 134 14.23 6.51 3.40
N ASP A 135 14.84 7.48 2.75
CA ASP A 135 16.00 8.22 3.22
C ASP A 135 15.88 9.70 2.83
N ASN A 136 16.81 10.53 3.29
CA ASN A 136 16.84 11.96 2.95
C ASN A 136 17.32 12.25 1.52
N LYS A 137 17.77 11.24 0.76
CA LYS A 137 18.29 11.42 -0.60
C LYS A 137 17.15 11.38 -1.60
N SER A 138 16.89 12.50 -2.28
CA SER A 138 15.78 12.60 -3.23
C SER A 138 15.92 11.63 -4.40
N LYS A 139 17.08 11.53 -5.07
CA LYS A 139 17.28 10.77 -6.31
C LYS A 139 18.33 9.64 -6.17
N HIS A 140 18.24 8.61 -7.02
CA HIS A 140 19.26 7.57 -7.11
C HIS A 140 19.31 6.89 -8.47
N LYS A 141 20.52 6.69 -9.03
CA LYS A 141 20.71 6.10 -10.37
C LYS A 141 20.21 4.65 -10.46
N THR A 142 20.68 3.81 -9.55
CA THR A 142 20.42 2.35 -9.58
C THR A 142 19.27 1.90 -8.68
N LYS A 143 18.86 2.73 -7.70
CA LYS A 143 17.81 2.43 -6.72
C LYS A 143 16.70 3.49 -6.72
N PRO A 144 15.99 3.67 -7.84
CA PRO A 144 15.05 4.79 -7.99
C PRO A 144 13.77 4.64 -7.17
N TYR A 145 13.46 3.44 -6.66
CA TYR A 145 12.27 3.19 -5.85
C TYR A 145 12.59 3.38 -4.37
N LYS A 146 12.00 4.41 -3.75
CA LYS A 146 12.06 4.67 -2.31
C LYS A 146 10.79 4.13 -1.67
N LEU A 147 10.93 3.10 -0.85
CA LEU A 147 9.80 2.49 -0.14
C LEU A 147 9.68 3.12 1.25
N SER A 148 8.47 3.52 1.63
CA SER A 148 8.19 4.02 2.97
C SER A 148 7.60 2.89 3.81
N SER A 149 8.35 2.39 4.79
CA SER A 149 7.89 1.29 5.65
C SER A 149 6.70 1.70 6.52
N THR A 150 6.63 2.97 6.94
CA THR A 150 5.47 3.51 7.66
C THR A 150 4.22 3.63 6.79
N ASP A 151 4.38 3.55 5.47
CA ASP A 151 3.31 3.55 4.48
C ASP A 151 3.06 2.13 3.96
N LEU A 152 3.16 1.15 4.87
CA LEU A 152 2.83 -0.25 4.64
C LEU A 152 1.60 -0.63 5.47
N PHE A 153 0.55 -1.08 4.79
CA PHE A 153 -0.63 -1.67 5.38
C PHE A 153 -0.73 -3.12 4.92
N ILE A 154 -1.06 -4.03 5.82
CA ILE A 154 -1.39 -5.42 5.53
C ILE A 154 -2.87 -5.59 5.82
N LEU A 155 -3.63 -6.02 4.81
CA LEU A 155 -5.02 -6.44 4.93
C LEU A 155 -5.04 -7.96 5.00
N ALA A 156 -5.46 -8.50 6.14
CA ALA A 156 -5.50 -9.94 6.38
C ALA A 156 -6.90 -10.34 6.86
N MET A 157 -7.33 -11.56 6.49
CA MET A 157 -8.62 -12.09 6.97
C MET A 157 -8.61 -12.24 8.48
N ASN A 158 -9.75 -12.00 9.12
CA ASN A 158 -9.92 -12.18 10.56
C ASN A 158 -9.64 -13.65 10.93
N GLY A 159 -8.82 -13.88 11.96
CA GLY A 159 -8.39 -15.21 12.36
C GLY A 159 -7.11 -15.71 11.69
N SER A 160 -6.53 -14.95 10.74
CA SER A 160 -5.12 -15.13 10.39
C SER A 160 -4.23 -14.74 11.57
N GLU A 161 -3.00 -15.30 11.64
CA GLU A 161 -2.03 -14.97 12.70
C GLU A 161 -1.64 -13.48 12.75
N TYR A 162 -2.09 -12.69 11.78
CA TYR A 162 -1.74 -11.29 11.57
C TYR A 162 -2.94 -10.34 11.70
N ALA A 163 -4.11 -10.84 12.15
CA ALA A 163 -5.34 -10.09 12.31
C ALA A 163 -5.43 -9.29 13.62
#